data_AF-A0A2C9L169-F1
#
_entry.id   AF-A0A2C9L169-F1
#
_cell.length_a   1.000
_cell.length_b   1.000
_cell.length_c   1.000
_cell.angle_alpha   90.00
_cell.angle_beta   90.00
_cell.angle_gamma   90.00
#
_symmetry.space_group_name_H-M   'P 1'
#
loop_
_entity.id
_entity.type
_entity.pdbx_description
1 polymer ?
#
loop_
_entity_poly.entity_id
_entity_poly.type
_entity_poly.pdbx_seq_one_letter_code
_entity_poly.pdbx_strand_id
1 'polypeptide(L)'
;ESYTSNNCGHAVNGMILKVCRDNGEQCQANETGTIFAKGQYVFRGYFNLLEKPTQDSDVFTPDAWFNTEDYGFFNDEGDLHVFGRLKDVIMYGPTVFYPGWMEKRLAEHPDIVDAFIVP
;
A
#
# COMPACT_ATOMS: atom_id res chain seq x y z
N GLU A 1 -0.86 14.06 12.65
CA GLU A 1 0.26 14.73 11.94
C GLU A 1 -0.02 14.64 10.45
N SER A 2 0.30 15.67 9.66
CA SER A 2 -0.20 15.77 8.28
C SER A 2 0.56 14.81 7.37
N TYR A 3 -0.11 13.74 6.95
CA TYR A 3 0.37 12.78 5.93
C TYR A 3 0.48 13.38 4.51
N THR A 4 0.51 14.71 4.38
CA THR A 4 0.66 15.45 3.11
C THR A 4 1.86 15.00 2.29
N SER A 5 2.87 14.44 2.96
CA SER A 5 4.11 14.01 2.34
C SER A 5 4.02 12.67 1.58
N ASN A 6 2.91 11.95 1.73
CA ASN A 6 2.70 10.60 1.18
C ASN A 6 1.63 10.58 0.08
N ASN A 7 1.22 11.75 -0.40
CA ASN A 7 0.24 11.88 -1.48
C ASN A 7 0.86 11.36 -2.80
N CYS A 8 0.19 10.37 -3.41
CA CYS A 8 0.54 9.79 -4.70
C CYS A 8 -0.42 10.22 -5.82
N GLY A 9 -1.38 11.10 -5.51
CA GLY A 9 -2.40 11.62 -6.41
C GLY A 9 -3.52 10.63 -6.70
N HIS A 10 -4.27 10.92 -7.76
CA HIS A 10 -5.39 10.10 -8.21
C HIS A 10 -4.95 8.87 -9.01
N ALA A 11 -5.84 7.88 -9.06
CA ALA A 11 -5.70 6.75 -9.98
C ALA A 11 -5.61 7.23 -11.44
N VAL A 12 -4.66 6.67 -12.18
CA VAL A 12 -4.52 6.94 -13.62
C VAL A 12 -5.71 6.38 -14.41
N ASN A 13 -6.00 6.97 -15.57
CA ASN A 13 -7.10 6.53 -16.41
C ASN A 13 -7.02 5.05 -16.78
N GLY A 14 -8.15 4.35 -16.62
CA GLY A 14 -8.27 2.91 -16.86
C GLY A 14 -7.78 2.02 -15.72
N MET A 15 -7.42 2.62 -14.59
CA MET A 15 -7.20 1.93 -13.32
C MET A 15 -8.28 2.33 -12.32
N ILE A 16 -8.67 1.37 -11.50
CA ILE A 16 -9.54 1.53 -10.36
C ILE A 16 -8.76 1.05 -9.15
N LEU A 17 -8.78 1.85 -8.09
CA LEU A 17 -8.13 1.54 -6.83
C LEU A 17 -9.19 1.47 -5.74
N LYS A 18 -8.99 0.60 -4.75
CA LYS A 18 -9.77 0.59 -3.51
C LYS A 18 -8.85 0.33 -2.33
N VAL A 19 -9.24 0.80 -1.17
CA VAL A 19 -8.59 0.49 0.11
C VAL A 19 -9.56 -0.38 0.91
N CYS A 20 -9.09 -1.50 1.45
CA CYS A 20 -9.90 -2.42 2.23
C CYS A 20 -9.29 -2.70 3.61
N ARG A 21 -10.15 -2.84 4.61
CA ARG A 21 -9.79 -3.31 5.95
C ARG A 21 -9.45 -4.80 5.92
N ASP A 22 -8.88 -5.30 7.01
CA ASP A 22 -8.52 -6.72 7.18
C ASP A 22 -9.73 -7.66 7.08
N ASN A 23 -10.94 -7.18 7.39
CA ASN A 23 -12.18 -7.93 7.24
C ASN A 23 -12.70 -8.00 5.78
N GLY A 24 -12.00 -7.36 4.83
CA GLY A 24 -12.35 -7.31 3.42
C GLY A 24 -13.32 -6.19 3.02
N GLU A 25 -13.84 -5.42 3.97
CA GLU A 25 -14.71 -4.29 3.68
C GLU A 25 -13.93 -3.10 3.13
N GLN A 26 -14.54 -2.37 2.19
CA GLN A 26 -13.93 -1.16 1.64
C GLN A 26 -13.94 -0.04 2.68
N CYS A 27 -12.80 0.62 2.84
CA CYS A 27 -12.61 1.77 3.70
C CYS A 27 -13.36 3.00 3.19
N GLN A 28 -13.83 3.84 4.13
CA GLN A 28 -14.27 5.20 3.83
C GLN A 28 -13.05 6.12 3.63
N ALA A 29 -13.30 7.37 3.19
CA ALA A 29 -12.26 8.37 3.13
C ALA A 29 -11.60 8.55 4.51
N ASN A 30 -10.28 8.79 4.51
CA ASN A 30 -9.42 8.90 5.66
C ASN A 30 -9.28 7.63 6.54
N GLU A 31 -9.84 6.50 6.10
CA GLU A 31 -9.64 5.22 6.78
C GLU A 31 -8.55 4.40 6.10
N THR A 32 -7.64 3.86 6.91
CA THR A 32 -6.48 3.12 6.41
C THR A 32 -6.80 1.64 6.19
N GLY A 33 -6.20 1.07 5.14
CA GLY A 33 -6.31 -0.34 4.79
C GLY A 33 -5.31 -0.75 3.71
N THR A 34 -5.45 -1.97 3.23
CA THR A 34 -4.66 -2.52 2.12
C THR A 34 -5.15 -1.97 0.80
N ILE A 35 -4.21 -1.57 -0.06
CA ILE A 35 -4.50 -1.02 -1.39
C ILE A 35 -4.64 -2.16 -2.39
N PHE A 36 -5.76 -2.13 -3.12
CA PHE A 36 -6.04 -3.05 -4.22
C PHE A 36 -6.19 -2.28 -5.52
N ALA A 37 -5.70 -2.87 -6.61
CA ALA A 37 -5.76 -2.29 -7.94
C ALA A 37 -6.45 -3.21 -8.94
N LYS A 38 -7.19 -2.63 -9.88
CA LYS A 38 -7.82 -3.34 -10.99
C LYS A 38 -7.86 -2.46 -12.22
N GLY A 39 -7.55 -3.01 -13.39
CA GLY A 39 -7.59 -2.23 -14.63
C GLY A 39 -6.67 -2.75 -15.72
N GLN A 40 -6.58 -1.98 -16.80
CA GLN A 40 -5.91 -2.39 -18.04
C GLN A 40 -4.38 -2.57 -17.91
N TYR A 41 -3.76 -1.98 -16.89
CA TYR A 41 -2.32 -2.06 -16.66
C TYR A 41 -1.93 -3.15 -15.66
N VAL A 42 -2.90 -3.84 -15.06
CA VAL A 42 -2.62 -4.99 -14.19
C VAL A 42 -2.19 -6.17 -15.05
N PHE A 43 -1.06 -6.77 -14.71
CA PHE A 43 -0.52 -7.94 -15.38
C PHE A 43 -1.43 -9.16 -15.20
N ARG A 44 -1.25 -10.20 -16.04
CA ARG A 44 -2.14 -11.37 -16.07
C ARG A 44 -1.90 -12.40 -14.97
N GLY A 45 -0.79 -12.29 -14.26
CA GLY A 45 -0.24 -13.32 -13.38
C GLY A 45 1.24 -13.55 -13.64
N TYR A 46 1.89 -14.28 -12.76
CA TYR A 46 3.33 -14.49 -12.83
C TYR A 46 3.67 -15.58 -13.86
N PHE A 47 4.79 -15.38 -14.56
CA PHE A 47 5.29 -16.36 -15.51
C PHE A 47 5.51 -17.72 -14.83
N ASN A 48 5.11 -18.82 -15.47
CA ASN A 48 5.05 -20.20 -14.93
C ASN A 48 4.05 -20.45 -13.79
N LEU A 49 3.31 -19.43 -13.34
CA LEU A 49 2.21 -19.55 -12.38
C LEU A 49 0.83 -19.37 -13.02
N LEU A 50 0.76 -18.87 -14.26
CA LEU A 50 -0.49 -18.71 -15.03
C LEU A 50 -1.33 -19.99 -15.13
N GLU A 51 -0.69 -21.16 -15.18
CA GLU A 51 -1.35 -22.48 -15.25
C GLU A 51 -1.65 -23.08 -13.86
N LYS A 52 -1.18 -22.40 -12.79
CA LYS A 52 -1.33 -22.80 -11.40
C LYS A 52 -2.26 -21.81 -10.69
N PRO A 53 -3.58 -21.99 -10.84
CA PRO A 53 -4.57 -21.02 -10.36
C PRO A 53 -4.43 -20.71 -8.86
N THR A 54 -3.87 -21.64 -8.06
CA THR A 54 -3.66 -21.47 -6.61
C THR A 54 -2.47 -20.60 -6.23
N GLN A 55 -1.46 -20.43 -7.10
CA GLN A 55 -0.26 -19.61 -6.76
C GLN A 55 -0.41 -18.17 -7.26
N ASP A 56 -1.10 -17.96 -8.38
CA ASP A 56 -1.49 -16.61 -8.81
C ASP A 56 -2.68 -16.08 -7.98
N SER A 57 -3.52 -16.94 -7.38
CA SER A 57 -4.62 -16.49 -6.52
C SER A 57 -4.17 -15.79 -5.24
N ASP A 58 -2.92 -15.96 -4.81
CA ASP A 58 -2.45 -15.33 -3.58
C ASP A 58 -2.31 -13.81 -3.73
N VAL A 59 -2.15 -13.32 -4.96
CA VAL A 59 -2.07 -11.89 -5.27
C VAL A 59 -3.32 -11.32 -5.92
N PHE A 60 -4.25 -12.17 -6.35
CA PHE A 60 -5.52 -11.75 -6.95
C PHE A 60 -6.71 -12.23 -6.13
N THR A 61 -7.61 -11.31 -5.77
CA THR A 61 -8.89 -11.68 -5.19
C THR A 61 -9.76 -12.44 -6.20
N PRO A 62 -10.77 -13.21 -5.76
CA PRO A 62 -11.69 -13.92 -6.67
C PRO A 62 -12.42 -13.01 -7.67
N ASP A 63 -12.62 -11.73 -7.33
CA ASP A 63 -13.20 -10.71 -8.19
C ASP A 63 -12.16 -9.91 -9.01
N ALA A 64 -10.95 -10.47 -9.17
CA ALA A 64 -9.86 -9.98 -10.01
C ALA A 64 -9.28 -8.62 -9.60
N TRP A 65 -9.18 -8.36 -8.30
CA TRP A 65 -8.35 -7.26 -7.79
C TRP A 65 -6.97 -7.75 -7.47
N PHE A 66 -5.97 -7.01 -7.91
CA PHE A 66 -4.58 -7.22 -7.53
C PHE A 66 -4.35 -6.63 -6.14
N ASN A 67 -3.88 -7.47 -5.21
CA ASN A 67 -3.38 -7.05 -3.91
C ASN A 67 -1.96 -6.49 -4.09
N THR A 68 -1.79 -5.19 -3.84
CA THR A 68 -0.48 -4.51 -3.98
C THR A 68 0.45 -4.82 -2.81
N GLU A 69 -0.10 -5.32 -1.70
CA GLU A 69 0.52 -5.44 -0.39
C GLU A 69 0.97 -4.10 0.22
N ASP A 70 0.55 -2.98 -0.37
CA ASP A 70 0.81 -1.65 0.15
C ASP A 70 -0.36 -1.19 1.03
N TYR A 71 -0.04 -0.38 2.05
CA TYR A 71 -0.99 0.10 3.05
C TYR A 71 -1.17 1.61 2.90
N GLY A 72 -2.40 2.09 2.98
CA GLY A 72 -2.70 3.50 2.76
C GLY A 72 -4.17 3.85 2.90
N PHE A 73 -4.53 5.06 2.49
CA PHE A 73 -5.90 5.58 2.54
C PHE A 73 -6.17 6.54 1.38
N PHE A 74 -7.44 6.80 1.09
CA PHE A 74 -7.87 7.90 0.23
C PHE A 74 -8.30 9.08 1.09
N ASN A 75 -7.88 10.30 0.77
CA ASN A 75 -8.45 11.51 1.39
C ASN A 75 -9.83 11.84 0.79
N ASP A 76 -10.47 12.89 1.29
CA ASP A 76 -11.79 13.34 0.82
C ASP A 76 -11.75 13.88 -0.62
N GLU A 77 -10.59 14.33 -1.09
CA GLU A 77 -10.37 14.76 -2.46
C GLU A 77 -10.21 13.58 -3.44
N GLY A 78 -9.99 12.37 -2.95
CA GLY A 78 -9.78 11.15 -3.75
C GLY A 78 -8.31 10.91 -4.15
N ASP A 79 -7.37 11.60 -3.53
CA ASP A 79 -5.93 11.29 -3.64
C ASP A 79 -5.59 10.07 -2.79
N LEU A 80 -4.76 9.18 -3.34
CA LEU A 80 -4.18 8.07 -2.61
C LEU A 80 -3.00 8.55 -1.77
N HIS A 81 -2.97 8.18 -0.50
CA HIS A 81 -1.82 8.32 0.38
C HIS A 81 -1.27 6.96 0.78
N VAL A 82 0.02 6.71 0.53
CA VAL A 82 0.66 5.41 0.78
C VAL A 82 1.59 5.49 2.00
N PHE A 83 1.43 4.60 2.97
CA PHE A 83 2.28 4.53 4.17
C PHE A 83 3.51 3.65 4.02
N GLY A 84 3.44 2.64 3.16
CA GLY A 84 4.50 1.68 2.94
C GLY A 84 3.93 0.29 2.69
N ARG A 85 4.78 -0.73 2.78
CA ARG A 85 4.38 -2.13 2.54
C ARG A 85 3.94 -2.79 3.84
N LEU A 86 2.90 -3.62 3.77
CA LEU A 86 2.42 -4.41 4.90
C LEU A 86 3.51 -5.29 5.51
N LYS A 87 4.42 -5.80 4.68
CA LYS A 87 5.52 -6.69 5.11
C LYS A 87 6.70 -5.95 5.74
N ASP A 88 6.82 -4.64 5.53
CA ASP A 88 7.92 -3.83 6.05
C ASP A 88 7.59 -3.20 7.42
N VAL A 89 6.37 -3.45 7.92
CA VAL A 89 5.91 -2.97 9.22
C VAL A 89 6.69 -3.69 10.33
N ILE A 90 7.25 -2.90 11.25
CA ILE A 90 7.96 -3.42 12.42
C ILE A 90 6.99 -3.49 13.60
N MET A 91 6.75 -4.70 14.08
CA MET A 91 5.96 -4.95 15.28
C MET A 91 6.88 -4.98 16.50
N TYR A 92 6.70 -4.04 17.43
CA TYR A 92 7.42 -4.03 18.70
C TYR A 92 6.42 -4.05 19.87
N GLY A 93 6.27 -5.23 20.48
CA GLY A 93 5.21 -5.49 21.44
C GLY A 93 3.83 -5.24 20.82
N PRO A 94 2.97 -4.40 21.43
CA PRO A 94 1.65 -4.06 20.88
C PRO A 94 1.69 -2.90 19.87
N THR A 95 2.86 -2.33 19.56
CA THR A 95 2.99 -1.13 18.73
C THR A 95 3.41 -1.47 17.31
N VAL A 96 2.77 -0.80 16.35
CA VAL A 96 3.00 -0.93 14.91
C VAL A 96 3.84 0.25 14.43
N PHE A 97 5.02 -0.02 13.87
CA PHE A 97 5.91 1.00 13.33
C PHE A 97 6.01 0.90 11.81
N TYR A 98 5.86 2.04 11.13
CA TYR A 98 6.06 2.18 9.69
C TYR A 98 7.40 2.89 9.45
N PRO A 99 8.45 2.20 8.99
CA PRO A 99 9.79 2.78 8.82
C PRO A 99 9.83 4.11 8.05
N GLY A 100 9.11 4.19 6.94
CA GLY A 100 9.24 5.30 5.97
C GLY A 100 9.06 6.70 6.54
N TRP A 101 8.14 6.92 7.48
CA TRP A 101 7.97 8.26 8.07
C TRP A 101 9.11 8.60 9.05
N MET A 102 9.65 7.61 9.77
CA MET A 102 10.76 7.79 10.68
C MET A 102 12.06 8.02 9.91
N GLU A 103 12.29 7.27 8.84
CA GLU A 103 13.39 7.46 7.90
C GLU A 103 13.39 8.88 7.34
N LYS A 104 12.24 9.35 6.86
CA LYS A 104 12.06 10.72 6.40
C LYS A 104 12.36 11.75 7.49
N ARG A 105 11.87 11.51 8.71
CA ARG A 105 12.11 12.40 9.86
C ARG A 105 13.58 12.45 10.24
N LEU A 106 14.31 11.34 10.17
CA LEU A 106 15.75 11.28 10.41
C LEU A 106 16.52 12.04 9.31
N ALA A 107 16.12 11.88 8.05
CA ALA A 107 16.71 12.57 6.91
C ALA A 107 16.50 14.11 6.92
N GLU A 108 15.61 14.64 7.77
CA GLU A 108 15.51 16.10 7.98
C GLU A 108 16.70 16.68 8.77
N HIS A 109 17.50 15.84 9.44
CA HIS A 109 18.69 16.31 10.16
C HIS A 109 19.80 16.70 9.17
N PRO A 110 20.43 17.89 9.30
CA PRO A 110 21.37 18.41 8.29
C PRO A 110 22.61 17.53 8.06
N ASP A 111 23.00 16.74 9.06
CA ASP A 111 24.15 15.81 8.97
C ASP A 111 23.78 14.40 8.47
N ILE A 112 22.51 14.13 8.19
CA ILE A 112 22.03 12.82 7.69
C ILE A 112 21.69 12.97 6.21
N VAL A 113 22.41 12.24 5.35
CA VAL A 113 22.14 12.23 3.91
C VAL A 113 20.93 11.35 3.58
N ASP A 114 20.86 10.18 4.23
CA ASP A 114 19.77 9.23 4.05
C ASP A 114 19.65 8.32 5.29
N ALA A 115 18.48 7.74 5.51
CA ALA A 115 18.21 6.87 6.66
C ALA A 115 17.35 5.67 6.26
N PHE A 116 17.73 4.49 6.75
CA PHE A 116 17.00 3.24 6.52
C PHE A 116 16.84 2.51 7.86
N ILE A 117 15.61 2.12 8.18
CA ILE A 117 15.27 1.39 9.40
C ILE A 117 14.89 -0.03 8.99
N VAL A 118 15.57 -1.01 9.61
CA VAL A 118 15.39 -2.44 9.34
C VAL A 118 15.12 -3.21 10.65
N PRO A 119 14.40 -4.34 10.62
CA PRO A 119 14.15 -5.18 11.80
C PRO A 119 15.40 -5.80 12.44
#